data_AF-A0A0S8I9I0-F1
#
_entry.id   AF-A0A0S8I9I0-F1
#
_cell.length_a   1.000
_cell.length_b   1.000
_cell.length_c   1.000
_cell.angle_alpha   90.00
_cell.angle_beta   90.00
_cell.angle_gamma   90.00
#
_symmetry.space_group_name_H-M   'P 1'
#
loop_
_entity.id
_entity.type
_entity.pdbx_description
1 polymer ?
#
loop_
_entity_poly.entity_id
_entity_poly.type
_entity_poly.pdbx_seq_one_letter_code
_entity_poly.pdbx_strand_id
1 'polypeptide(L)'
;MPETNLILTLAKVIIAAAWADGEVTHDEVNNLKDLLFHLQDLTARDWAELDIYLDAPIDTSERNRLVTELQAAINSPEDKALALRALQEMIEADGEVTEEEQTIAQEIEAAIGAVDVSIFSQMGRLMLGPLRRRQQKVNEPHNREIYMEDFVKNRIYFQIRRRLDLGEAEFDLPQEDLRKLSLAGGLMARVAHVDREVTESEFSAMVEALQRDWSLSHEQAAFVTEIALSEFGVELDPYRLNREFFTSTSEQERVRFMDALFAVAKADGEISHYETEEIRLISHGLKLTHHQFIQAKLRAKE
;
A
#
# COMPACT_ATOMS: atom_id res chain seq x y z
N MET A 1 -4.43 22.91 -21.01
CA MET A 1 -4.54 21.60 -20.34
C MET A 1 -3.40 21.54 -19.34
N PRO A 2 -3.68 21.41 -18.03
CA PRO A 2 -2.62 21.25 -17.04
C PRO A 2 -1.80 19.99 -17.35
N GLU A 3 -0.48 20.04 -17.13
CA GLU A 3 0.39 18.88 -17.33
C GLU A 3 0.05 17.78 -16.31
N THR A 4 0.08 16.51 -16.71
CA THR A 4 -0.15 15.34 -15.83
C THR A 4 0.68 15.38 -14.55
N ASN A 5 1.88 15.98 -14.60
CA ASN A 5 2.73 16.18 -13.44
C ASN A 5 2.12 17.10 -12.37
N LEU A 6 1.44 18.18 -12.77
CA LEU A 6 0.77 19.11 -11.86
C LEU A 6 -0.33 18.39 -11.07
N ILE A 7 -1.17 17.64 -11.78
CA ILE A 7 -2.33 16.96 -11.19
C ILE A 7 -1.87 15.91 -10.18
N LEU A 8 -0.84 15.14 -10.52
CA LEU A 8 -0.27 14.15 -9.60
C LEU A 8 0.33 14.81 -8.36
N THR A 9 1.08 15.90 -8.51
CA THR A 9 1.62 16.63 -7.34
C THR A 9 0.52 17.28 -6.50
N LEU A 10 -0.53 17.78 -7.14
CA LEU A 10 -1.69 18.37 -6.47
C LEU A 10 -2.44 17.29 -5.67
N ALA A 11 -2.70 16.13 -6.27
CA ALA A 11 -3.32 15.00 -5.61
C ALA A 11 -2.56 14.58 -4.35
N LYS A 12 -1.23 14.45 -4.43
CA LYS A 12 -0.38 14.13 -3.26
C LYS A 12 -0.50 15.17 -2.14
N VAL A 13 -0.55 16.46 -2.49
CA VAL A 13 -0.70 17.55 -1.52
C VAL A 13 -2.09 17.55 -0.89
N ILE A 14 -3.14 17.26 -1.66
CA ILE A 14 -4.50 17.13 -1.14
C ILE A 14 -4.59 15.95 -0.17
N ILE A 15 -4.01 14.78 -0.52
CA ILE A 15 -3.91 13.64 0.40
C ILE A 15 -3.14 14.02 1.68
N ALA A 16 -2.05 14.79 1.55
CA ALA A 16 -1.29 15.28 2.71
C ALA A 16 -2.06 16.28 3.59
N ALA A 17 -3.07 16.95 3.05
CA ALA A 17 -3.96 17.81 3.82
C ALA A 17 -5.01 16.97 4.58
N ALA A 18 -5.55 15.91 3.97
CA ALA A 18 -6.48 14.99 4.64
C ALA A 18 -5.83 14.28 5.83
N TRP A 19 -4.57 13.85 5.72
CA TRP A 19 -3.82 13.25 6.85
C TRP A 19 -3.46 14.22 7.99
N ALA A 20 -4.04 15.42 8.05
CA ALA A 20 -3.65 16.47 8.98
C ALA A 20 -3.75 16.07 10.45
N ASP A 21 -4.82 15.37 10.81
CA ASP A 21 -5.10 14.89 12.17
C ASP A 21 -4.54 13.47 12.44
N GLY A 22 -3.90 12.87 11.42
CA GLY A 22 -3.29 11.56 11.48
C GLY A 22 -4.24 10.40 11.14
N GLU A 23 -5.49 10.67 10.81
CA GLU A 23 -6.46 9.70 10.31
C GLU A 23 -6.97 10.14 8.92
N VAL A 24 -7.45 9.20 8.11
CA VAL A 24 -8.21 9.53 6.90
C VAL A 24 -9.40 8.58 6.83
N THR A 25 -10.61 9.12 6.79
CA THR A 25 -11.84 8.32 6.79
C THR A 25 -12.13 7.75 5.40
N HIS A 26 -12.98 6.71 5.33
CA HIS A 26 -13.37 6.14 4.03
C HIS A 26 -14.13 7.14 3.16
N ASP A 27 -14.90 8.04 3.78
CA ASP A 27 -15.67 9.05 3.07
C ASP A 27 -14.74 10.12 2.49
N GLU A 28 -13.72 10.57 3.23
CA GLU A 28 -12.64 11.44 2.72
C GLU A 28 -11.92 10.82 1.52
N VAL A 29 -11.56 9.54 1.59
CA VAL A 29 -10.92 8.84 0.47
C VAL A 29 -11.83 8.81 -0.76
N ASN A 30 -13.13 8.61 -0.59
CA ASN A 30 -14.09 8.59 -1.69
C ASN A 30 -14.29 10.00 -2.29
N ASN A 31 -14.41 11.02 -1.46
CA ASN A 31 -14.50 12.43 -1.88
C ASN A 31 -13.26 12.85 -2.66
N LEU A 32 -12.06 12.50 -2.16
CA LEU A 32 -10.80 12.69 -2.86
C LEU A 32 -10.82 11.97 -4.20
N LYS A 33 -11.24 10.69 -4.22
CA LYS A 33 -11.27 9.91 -5.45
C LYS A 33 -12.13 10.57 -6.50
N ASP A 34 -13.36 10.95 -6.11
CA ASP A 34 -14.30 11.64 -6.98
C ASP A 34 -13.70 12.94 -7.50
N LEU A 35 -13.13 13.78 -6.63
CA LEU A 35 -12.46 15.02 -7.04
C LEU A 35 -11.37 14.76 -8.10
N LEU A 36 -10.49 13.78 -7.86
CA LEU A 36 -9.39 13.45 -8.75
C LEU A 36 -9.86 12.91 -10.11
N PHE A 37 -10.95 12.13 -10.13
CA PHE A 37 -11.58 11.69 -11.37
C PHE A 37 -12.12 12.86 -12.21
N HIS A 38 -12.60 13.92 -11.57
CA HIS A 38 -13.08 15.11 -12.29
C HIS A 38 -11.95 16.00 -12.79
N LEU A 39 -10.77 15.97 -12.16
CA LEU A 39 -9.63 16.83 -12.52
C LEU A 39 -8.87 16.37 -13.77
N GLN A 40 -8.89 15.07 -14.14
CA GLN A 40 -8.51 14.48 -15.45
C GLN A 40 -8.47 12.93 -15.42
N ASP A 41 -8.28 12.29 -16.59
CA ASP A 41 -7.99 10.85 -16.73
C ASP A 41 -6.61 10.47 -16.15
N LEU A 42 -6.51 10.38 -14.82
CA LEU A 42 -5.37 9.74 -14.15
C LEU A 42 -5.25 8.29 -14.66
N THR A 43 -4.03 7.89 -15.00
CA THR A 43 -3.80 6.51 -15.43
C THR A 43 -3.88 5.56 -14.23
N ALA A 44 -4.09 4.26 -14.49
CA ALA A 44 -4.02 3.24 -13.43
C ALA A 44 -2.67 3.26 -12.67
N ARG A 45 -1.59 3.70 -13.33
CA ARG A 45 -0.28 3.87 -12.69
C ARG A 45 -0.24 5.06 -11.74
N ASP A 46 -0.89 6.16 -12.11
CA ASP A 46 -0.95 7.36 -11.27
C ASP A 46 -1.79 7.08 -10.01
N TRP A 47 -2.89 6.34 -10.15
CA TRP A 47 -3.67 5.85 -9.00
C TRP A 47 -2.87 4.95 -8.07
N ALA A 48 -2.14 3.96 -8.62
CA ALA A 48 -1.25 3.12 -7.81
C ALA A 48 -0.16 3.94 -7.10
N GLU A 49 0.27 5.07 -7.69
CA GLU A 49 1.19 6.00 -7.05
C GLU A 49 0.55 6.78 -5.90
N LEU A 50 -0.74 7.13 -6.00
CA LEU A 50 -1.48 7.81 -4.94
C LEU A 50 -1.88 6.88 -3.80
N ASP A 51 -2.10 5.60 -4.09
CA ASP A 51 -2.48 4.61 -3.09
C ASP A 51 -1.45 4.49 -1.94
N ILE A 52 -0.14 4.66 -2.23
CA ILE A 52 0.89 4.65 -1.17
C ILE A 52 0.80 5.87 -0.23
N TYR A 53 0.21 6.97 -0.71
CA TYR A 53 -0.03 8.17 0.09
C TYR A 53 -1.32 8.04 0.89
N LEU A 54 -2.33 7.38 0.33
CA LEU A 54 -3.58 7.05 1.04
C LEU A 54 -3.43 5.98 2.11
N ASP A 55 -2.33 5.22 2.09
CA ASP A 55 -2.13 4.07 2.98
C ASP A 55 -1.45 4.41 4.33
N ALA A 56 -0.82 5.59 4.44
CA ALA A 56 -0.06 5.95 5.62
C ALA A 56 -0.05 7.46 5.87
N PRO A 57 -0.10 7.88 7.15
CA PRO A 57 0.05 9.29 7.54
C PRO A 57 1.26 9.93 6.88
N ILE A 58 1.10 11.21 6.53
CA ILE A 58 2.14 12.02 5.89
C ILE A 58 2.72 12.95 6.94
N ASP A 59 4.00 12.76 7.27
CA ASP A 59 4.67 13.61 8.24
C ASP A 59 4.89 15.05 7.70
N THR A 60 5.22 15.98 8.60
CA THR A 60 5.41 17.39 8.25
C THR A 60 6.56 17.61 7.25
N SER A 61 7.63 16.82 7.32
CA SER A 61 8.77 16.92 6.40
C SER A 61 8.38 16.49 4.99
N GLU A 62 7.66 15.36 4.87
CA GLU A 62 7.14 14.88 3.61
C GLU A 62 6.09 15.83 3.03
N ARG A 63 5.17 16.36 3.85
CA ARG A 63 4.20 17.38 3.41
C ARG A 63 4.89 18.61 2.82
N ASN A 64 5.89 19.16 3.52
CA ASN A 64 6.65 20.31 3.03
C ASN A 64 7.35 20.04 1.68
N ARG A 65 7.85 18.81 1.48
CA ARG A 65 8.41 18.37 0.20
C ARG A 65 7.34 18.34 -0.89
N LEU A 66 6.19 17.72 -0.64
CA LEU A 66 5.08 17.64 -1.60
C LEU A 66 4.59 19.04 -2.01
N VAL A 67 4.46 19.96 -1.05
CA VAL A 67 4.11 21.37 -1.34
C VAL A 67 5.17 22.03 -2.22
N THR A 68 6.46 21.81 -1.94
CA THR A 68 7.56 22.34 -2.76
C THR A 68 7.53 21.78 -4.19
N GLU A 69 7.21 20.50 -4.35
CA GLU A 69 7.05 19.85 -5.65
C GLU A 69 5.86 20.44 -6.43
N LEU A 70 4.71 20.66 -5.77
CA LEU A 70 3.55 21.32 -6.37
C LEU A 70 3.87 22.75 -6.79
N GLN A 71 4.52 23.55 -5.94
CA GLN A 71 4.95 24.91 -6.26
C GLN A 71 5.86 24.94 -7.50
N ALA A 72 6.74 23.95 -7.65
CA ALA A 72 7.61 23.82 -8.81
C ALA A 72 6.87 23.38 -10.09
N ALA A 73 5.76 22.65 -9.94
CA ALA A 73 4.90 22.20 -11.04
C ALA A 73 3.94 23.30 -11.53
N ILE A 74 3.61 24.29 -10.70
CA ILE A 74 2.81 25.45 -11.08
C ILE A 74 3.61 26.34 -12.05
N ASN A 75 3.13 26.42 -13.29
CA ASN A 75 3.84 27.10 -14.38
C ASN A 75 3.06 28.26 -14.97
N SER A 76 1.77 28.39 -14.65
CA SER A 76 0.89 29.41 -15.16
C SER A 76 -0.13 29.89 -14.11
N PRO A 77 -0.75 31.06 -14.31
CA PRO A 77 -1.88 31.50 -13.48
C PRO A 77 -3.07 30.52 -13.51
N GLU A 78 -3.28 29.81 -14.62
CA GLU A 78 -4.32 28.78 -14.74
C GLU A 78 -4.03 27.58 -13.83
N ASP A 79 -2.78 27.09 -13.81
CA ASP A 79 -2.35 26.00 -12.91
C ASP A 79 -2.56 26.38 -11.44
N LYS A 80 -2.21 27.62 -11.09
CA LYS A 80 -2.39 28.17 -9.75
C LYS A 80 -3.87 28.23 -9.36
N ALA A 81 -4.73 28.71 -10.26
CA ALA A 81 -6.16 28.79 -10.03
C ALA A 81 -6.80 27.39 -9.92
N LEU A 82 -6.31 26.41 -10.68
CA LEU A 82 -6.75 25.02 -10.59
C LEU A 82 -6.38 24.41 -9.24
N ALA A 83 -5.13 24.55 -8.81
CA ALA A 83 -4.65 23.99 -7.55
C ALA A 83 -5.43 24.54 -6.34
N LEU A 84 -5.66 25.85 -6.30
CA LEU A 84 -6.46 26.48 -5.23
C LEU A 84 -7.92 26.01 -5.26
N ARG A 85 -8.53 25.89 -6.45
CA ARG A 85 -9.91 25.42 -6.56
C ARG A 85 -10.05 23.98 -6.09
N ALA A 86 -9.17 23.08 -6.52
CA ALA A 86 -9.21 21.69 -6.13
C ALA A 86 -9.05 21.50 -4.61
N LEU A 87 -8.15 22.29 -4.00
CA LEU A 87 -7.97 22.26 -2.54
C LEU A 87 -9.23 22.73 -1.80
N GLN A 88 -9.85 23.81 -2.26
CA GLN A 88 -11.11 24.30 -1.71
C GLN A 88 -12.27 23.29 -1.91
N GLU A 89 -12.38 22.70 -3.10
CA GLU A 89 -13.41 21.69 -3.41
C GLU A 89 -13.27 20.46 -2.50
N MET A 90 -12.04 20.04 -2.16
CA MET A 90 -11.84 18.94 -1.21
C MET A 90 -12.37 19.28 0.18
N ILE A 91 -11.99 20.44 0.73
CA ILE A 91 -12.44 20.91 2.06
C ILE A 91 -13.96 21.06 2.10
N GLU A 92 -14.57 21.57 1.03
CA GLU A 92 -16.02 21.77 0.97
C GLU A 92 -16.81 20.49 0.76
N ALA A 93 -16.25 19.50 0.06
CA ALA A 93 -16.89 18.22 -0.21
C ALA A 93 -17.02 17.36 1.05
N ASP A 94 -16.09 17.52 1.99
CA ASP A 94 -15.89 16.54 3.04
C ASP A 94 -16.87 16.61 4.21
N GLY A 95 -17.60 17.71 4.37
CA GLY A 95 -18.74 17.82 5.31
C GLY A 95 -18.40 17.76 6.82
N GLU A 96 -17.29 17.12 7.20
CA GLU A 96 -16.80 16.91 8.57
C GLU A 96 -15.32 17.30 8.72
N VAL A 97 -14.87 18.36 8.05
CA VAL A 97 -13.46 18.83 8.13
C VAL A 97 -13.07 19.25 9.55
N THR A 98 -11.95 18.74 10.04
CA THR A 98 -11.38 19.08 11.34
C THR A 98 -10.68 20.45 11.35
N GLU A 99 -10.51 21.04 12.54
CA GLU A 99 -9.77 22.31 12.67
C GLU A 99 -8.31 22.18 12.21
N GLU A 100 -7.71 20.99 12.36
CA GLU A 100 -6.32 20.71 11.96
C GLU A 100 -6.18 20.62 10.43
N GLU A 101 -7.07 19.90 9.75
CA GLU A 101 -7.16 19.86 8.29
C GLU A 101 -7.36 21.25 7.70
N GLN A 102 -8.27 22.04 8.27
CA GLN A 102 -8.54 23.39 7.79
C GLN A 102 -7.31 24.29 7.95
N THR A 103 -6.57 24.17 9.05
CA THR A 103 -5.34 24.93 9.28
C THR A 103 -4.27 24.56 8.26
N ILE A 104 -4.03 23.25 8.06
CA ILE A 104 -3.03 22.76 7.11
C ILE A 104 -3.40 23.14 5.67
N ALA A 105 -4.68 23.04 5.31
CA ALA A 105 -5.15 23.47 4.01
C ALA A 105 -4.92 24.97 3.78
N GLN A 106 -5.19 25.83 4.76
CA GLN A 106 -4.89 27.27 4.67
C GLN A 106 -3.39 27.55 4.52
N GLU A 107 -2.52 26.80 5.21
CA GLU A 107 -1.07 26.89 5.04
C GLU A 107 -0.64 26.53 3.61
N ILE A 108 -1.22 25.46 3.05
CA ILE A 108 -0.97 25.02 1.68
C ILE A 108 -1.49 26.07 0.68
N GLU A 109 -2.68 26.62 0.89
CA GLU A 109 -3.25 27.70 0.06
C GLU A 109 -2.34 28.93 0.06
N ALA A 110 -1.85 29.34 1.22
CA ALA A 110 -0.91 30.46 1.33
C ALA A 110 0.41 30.17 0.58
N ALA A 111 0.91 28.94 0.68
CA ALA A 111 2.12 28.50 -0.02
C ALA A 111 1.92 28.50 -1.55
N ILE A 112 0.78 28.04 -2.05
CA ILE A 112 0.41 28.11 -3.48
C ILE A 112 0.22 29.58 -3.92
N GLY A 113 -0.44 30.37 -3.08
CA GLY A 113 -0.69 31.80 -3.25
C GLY A 113 0.59 32.63 -3.38
N ALA A 114 1.67 32.23 -2.71
CA ALA A 114 2.97 32.89 -2.77
C ALA A 114 3.75 32.62 -4.08
N VAL A 115 3.33 31.65 -4.91
CA VAL A 115 4.02 31.35 -6.18
C VAL A 115 3.87 32.53 -7.14
N ASP A 116 5.00 33.16 -7.47
CA ASP A 116 5.07 34.23 -8.48
C ASP A 116 5.09 33.63 -9.89
N VAL A 117 3.92 33.64 -10.52
CA VAL A 117 3.69 33.22 -11.90
C VAL A 117 3.85 34.36 -12.91
N SER A 118 4.16 35.60 -12.47
CA SER A 118 4.07 36.81 -13.29
C SER A 118 5.32 37.13 -14.12
N ILE A 119 6.47 36.46 -13.90
CA ILE A 119 7.77 36.97 -14.41
C ILE A 119 8.62 35.92 -15.19
N PHE A 120 8.20 34.67 -15.37
CA PHE A 120 9.06 33.66 -16.03
C PHE A 120 8.33 32.71 -17.00
N SER A 121 7.96 33.20 -18.19
CA SER A 121 7.42 32.34 -19.25
C SER A 121 8.37 32.02 -20.42
N GLN A 122 9.63 32.50 -20.49
CA GLN A 122 10.48 32.14 -21.65
C GLN A 122 12.02 32.03 -21.50
N MET A 123 12.69 32.59 -20.48
CA MET A 123 14.18 32.58 -20.47
C MET A 123 14.89 31.99 -19.23
N GLY A 124 14.20 31.69 -18.13
CA GLY A 124 14.86 31.22 -16.89
C GLY A 124 14.97 29.71 -16.71
N ARG A 125 13.98 28.94 -17.18
CA ARG A 125 13.93 27.48 -16.95
C ARG A 125 14.75 26.65 -17.93
N LEU A 126 15.21 27.23 -19.04
CA LEU A 126 16.01 26.52 -20.04
C LEU A 126 17.43 26.19 -19.54
N MET A 127 17.89 26.78 -18.43
CA MET A 127 19.24 26.58 -17.89
C MET A 127 19.33 25.61 -16.71
N LEU A 128 18.22 25.21 -16.07
CA LEU A 128 18.23 24.38 -14.84
C LEU A 128 17.44 23.06 -14.95
N GLY A 129 16.83 22.80 -16.11
CA GLY A 129 15.86 21.72 -16.32
C GLY A 129 16.37 20.26 -16.23
N PRO A 130 17.56 19.89 -16.73
CA PRO A 130 17.93 18.47 -16.77
C PRO A 130 18.67 17.96 -15.52
N LEU A 131 19.18 18.85 -14.67
CA LEU A 131 20.06 18.46 -13.54
C LEU A 131 19.32 18.32 -12.20
N ARG A 132 18.22 19.05 -12.00
CA ARG A 132 17.49 19.04 -10.71
C ARG A 132 16.61 17.79 -10.52
N ARG A 133 15.95 17.31 -11.58
CA ARG A 133 15.09 16.10 -11.54
C ARG A 133 15.85 14.79 -11.27
N ARG A 134 17.17 14.76 -11.50
CA ARG A 134 17.98 13.53 -11.34
C ARG A 134 18.73 13.45 -10.01
N GLN A 135 18.91 14.57 -9.30
CA GLN A 135 19.62 14.61 -8.01
C GLN A 135 18.70 14.45 -6.80
N GLN A 136 17.43 14.86 -6.88
CA GLN A 136 16.50 14.75 -5.75
C GLN A 136 15.92 13.35 -5.50
N LYS A 137 16.04 12.41 -6.45
CA LYS A 137 15.54 11.04 -6.28
C LYS A 137 16.48 10.07 -5.53
N VAL A 138 17.70 10.49 -5.19
CA VAL A 138 18.75 9.52 -4.82
C VAL A 138 19.17 9.53 -3.34
N ASN A 139 18.91 10.58 -2.54
CA ASN A 139 19.47 10.65 -1.17
C ASN A 139 18.59 11.43 -0.16
N GLU A 140 17.31 11.10 0.01
CA GLU A 140 16.57 11.58 1.19
C GLU A 140 15.76 10.46 1.85
N PRO A 141 15.91 10.26 3.18
CA PRO A 141 15.38 9.10 3.91
C PRO A 141 13.85 9.02 4.05
N HIS A 142 13.09 9.97 3.51
CA HIS A 142 11.62 10.07 3.67
C HIS A 142 10.84 9.99 2.36
N ASN A 143 11.44 9.56 1.24
CA ASN A 143 10.68 9.39 0.00
C ASN A 143 10.02 7.99 -0.05
N ARG A 144 8.73 7.90 0.33
CA ARG A 144 7.98 6.64 0.31
C ARG A 144 7.89 5.99 -1.07
N GLU A 145 8.01 6.76 -2.15
CA GLU A 145 8.02 6.24 -3.53
C GLU A 145 9.17 5.25 -3.79
N ILE A 146 10.24 5.27 -2.99
CA ILE A 146 11.33 4.28 -3.07
C ILE A 146 10.79 2.88 -2.80
N TYR A 147 9.73 2.76 -1.98
CA TYR A 147 9.06 1.51 -1.65
C TYR A 147 7.88 1.19 -2.56
N MET A 148 7.64 1.97 -3.62
CA MET A 148 6.51 1.76 -4.55
C MET A 148 6.49 0.35 -5.15
N GLU A 149 7.65 -0.16 -5.53
CA GLU A 149 7.74 -1.53 -6.07
C GLU A 149 7.30 -2.57 -5.03
N ASP A 150 7.64 -2.35 -3.76
CA ASP A 150 7.28 -3.24 -2.66
C ASP A 150 5.79 -3.12 -2.34
N PHE A 151 5.26 -1.91 -2.26
CA PHE A 151 3.84 -1.65 -2.06
C PHE A 151 2.97 -2.34 -3.13
N VAL A 152 3.34 -2.19 -4.40
CA VAL A 152 2.59 -2.74 -5.53
C VAL A 152 2.77 -4.25 -5.67
N LYS A 153 3.92 -4.83 -5.27
CA LYS A 153 4.17 -6.28 -5.40
C LYS A 153 3.82 -7.09 -4.16
N ASN A 154 3.95 -6.49 -2.99
CA ASN A 154 3.86 -7.15 -1.69
C ASN A 154 3.50 -6.11 -0.62
N ARG A 155 2.24 -5.66 -0.65
CA ARG A 155 1.70 -4.67 0.28
C ARG A 155 1.93 -5.05 1.76
N ILE A 156 1.80 -6.34 2.08
CA ILE A 156 2.02 -6.86 3.44
C ILE A 156 3.47 -6.64 3.87
N TYR A 157 4.44 -6.89 2.99
CA TYR A 157 5.85 -6.61 3.27
C TYR A 157 6.11 -5.11 3.46
N PHE A 158 5.47 -4.26 2.66
CA PHE A 158 5.55 -2.81 2.82
C PHE A 158 5.07 -2.39 4.21
N GLN A 159 3.91 -2.87 4.66
CA GLN A 159 3.38 -2.55 6.00
C GLN A 159 4.26 -3.06 7.12
N ILE A 160 4.73 -4.31 7.02
CA ILE A 160 5.66 -4.88 8.00
C ILE A 160 6.87 -3.97 8.10
N ARG A 161 7.54 -3.66 6.99
CA ARG A 161 8.75 -2.84 7.01
C ARG A 161 8.50 -1.46 7.62
N ARG A 162 7.41 -0.80 7.24
CA ARG A 162 7.03 0.50 7.80
C ARG A 162 6.88 0.43 9.32
N ARG A 163 6.16 -0.55 9.85
CA ARG A 163 5.97 -0.72 11.30
C ARG A 163 7.27 -1.12 12.02
N LEU A 164 8.16 -1.86 11.36
CA LEU A 164 9.52 -2.11 11.88
C LEU A 164 10.36 -0.84 11.94
N ASP A 165 10.25 0.05 10.94
CA ASP A 165 10.95 1.34 10.94
C ASP A 165 10.42 2.27 12.06
N LEU A 166 9.17 2.08 12.51
CA LEU A 166 8.57 2.73 13.69
C LEU A 166 8.98 2.07 15.02
N GLY A 167 9.67 0.93 14.99
CA GLY A 167 10.12 0.21 16.18
C GLY A 167 9.04 -0.63 16.87
N GLU A 168 7.95 -0.98 16.17
CA GLU A 168 6.86 -1.80 16.74
C GLU A 168 7.28 -3.26 16.98
N ALA A 169 8.25 -3.76 16.20
CA ALA A 169 8.81 -5.10 16.35
C ALA A 169 10.25 -5.15 15.84
N GLU A 170 10.97 -6.23 16.18
CA GLU A 170 12.31 -6.52 15.67
C GLU A 170 12.35 -7.90 15.02
N PHE A 171 12.92 -7.98 13.81
CA PHE A 171 13.10 -9.22 13.07
C PHE A 171 14.58 -9.39 12.72
N ASP A 172 15.18 -10.49 13.19
CA ASP A 172 16.51 -10.92 12.77
C ASP A 172 16.40 -11.87 11.57
N LEU A 173 15.81 -11.38 10.47
CA LEU A 173 15.65 -12.13 9.23
C LEU A 173 16.24 -11.36 8.05
N PRO A 174 16.85 -12.06 7.07
CA PRO A 174 17.20 -11.46 5.80
C PRO A 174 15.97 -10.84 5.13
N GLN A 175 16.17 -9.72 4.43
CA GLN A 175 15.08 -9.00 3.75
C GLN A 175 14.31 -9.91 2.76
N GLU A 176 15.00 -10.82 2.08
CA GLU A 176 14.37 -11.78 1.16
C GLU A 176 13.42 -12.75 1.88
N ASP A 177 13.79 -13.19 3.09
CA ASP A 177 12.97 -14.10 3.87
C ASP A 177 11.78 -13.38 4.49
N LEU A 178 11.95 -12.11 4.90
CA LEU A 178 10.85 -11.26 5.33
C LEU A 178 9.83 -11.04 4.18
N ARG A 179 10.30 -10.83 2.95
CA ARG A 179 9.41 -10.75 1.77
C ARG A 179 8.63 -12.04 1.54
N LYS A 180 9.31 -13.19 1.57
CA LYS A 180 8.66 -14.52 1.42
C LYS A 180 7.64 -14.77 2.53
N LEU A 181 7.99 -14.42 3.76
CA LEU A 181 7.15 -14.51 4.94
C LEU A 181 5.87 -13.68 4.77
N SER A 182 5.98 -12.44 4.31
CA SER A 182 4.82 -11.58 4.03
C SER A 182 3.90 -12.13 2.94
N LEU A 183 4.48 -12.70 1.87
CA LEU A 183 3.70 -13.34 0.80
C LEU A 183 2.97 -14.59 1.31
N ALA A 184 3.64 -15.40 2.14
CA ALA A 184 3.04 -16.56 2.79
C ALA A 184 1.87 -16.16 3.69
N GLY A 185 2.08 -15.15 4.55
CA GLY A 185 1.04 -14.59 5.41
C GLY A 185 -0.18 -14.12 4.62
N GLY A 186 0.02 -13.39 3.52
CA GLY A 186 -1.08 -12.95 2.66
C GLY A 186 -1.86 -14.09 1.99
N LEU A 187 -1.17 -15.14 1.54
CA LEU A 187 -1.84 -16.31 0.96
C LEU A 187 -2.60 -17.11 2.02
N MET A 188 -2.12 -17.16 3.26
CA MET A 188 -2.85 -17.76 4.38
C MET A 188 -4.07 -16.93 4.78
N ALA A 189 -3.93 -15.61 4.88
CA ALA A 189 -5.03 -14.67 5.15
C ALA A 189 -6.14 -14.81 4.10
N ARG A 190 -5.76 -15.03 2.84
CA ARG A 190 -6.70 -15.28 1.74
C ARG A 190 -7.54 -16.53 1.92
N VAL A 191 -7.00 -17.58 2.55
CA VAL A 191 -7.74 -18.80 2.87
C VAL A 191 -8.64 -18.58 4.08
N ALA A 192 -8.11 -17.96 5.15
CA ALA A 192 -8.85 -17.69 6.38
C ALA A 192 -10.00 -16.68 6.21
N HIS A 193 -10.00 -15.87 5.15
CA HIS A 193 -11.03 -14.85 4.92
C HIS A 193 -12.08 -15.26 3.86
N VAL A 194 -12.10 -16.53 3.44
CA VAL A 194 -13.01 -17.00 2.38
C VAL A 194 -14.49 -16.81 2.74
N ASP A 195 -14.85 -17.04 3.99
CA ASP A 195 -16.21 -16.87 4.53
C ASP A 195 -16.44 -15.49 5.18
N ARG A 196 -15.44 -14.60 5.13
CA ARG A 196 -15.41 -13.24 5.67
C ARG A 196 -15.37 -13.13 7.20
N GLU A 197 -15.15 -14.22 7.93
CA GLU A 197 -14.95 -14.20 9.38
C GLU A 197 -13.76 -15.07 9.79
N VAL A 198 -12.69 -14.44 10.27
CA VAL A 198 -11.49 -15.17 10.71
C VAL A 198 -11.68 -15.57 12.17
N THR A 199 -11.64 -16.87 12.44
CA THR A 199 -11.76 -17.45 13.78
C THR A 199 -10.43 -17.34 14.56
N GLU A 200 -10.51 -17.37 15.89
CA GLU A 200 -9.30 -17.43 16.75
C GLU A 200 -8.44 -18.68 16.46
N SER A 201 -9.10 -19.79 16.06
CA SER A 201 -8.44 -21.02 15.64
C SER A 201 -7.61 -20.83 14.37
N GLU A 202 -8.16 -20.21 13.34
CA GLU A 202 -7.44 -19.95 12.09
C GLU A 202 -6.29 -18.97 12.31
N PHE A 203 -6.51 -17.91 13.08
CA PHE A 203 -5.45 -16.99 13.49
C PHE A 203 -4.29 -17.75 14.16
N SER A 204 -4.60 -18.61 15.14
CA SER A 204 -3.61 -19.41 15.84
C SER A 204 -2.88 -20.37 14.91
N ALA A 205 -3.58 -21.01 13.97
CA ALA A 205 -2.99 -21.90 12.97
C ALA A 205 -2.04 -21.16 12.01
N MET A 206 -2.38 -19.94 11.61
CA MET A 206 -1.48 -19.07 10.82
C MET A 206 -0.21 -18.75 11.60
N VAL A 207 -0.35 -18.35 12.87
CA VAL A 207 0.79 -18.06 13.75
C VAL A 207 1.69 -19.29 13.91
N GLU A 208 1.13 -20.46 14.21
CA GLU A 208 1.88 -21.71 14.35
C GLU A 208 2.62 -22.11 13.06
N ALA A 209 1.96 -21.94 11.90
CA ALA A 209 2.59 -22.20 10.61
C ALA A 209 3.80 -21.30 10.37
N LEU A 210 3.67 -20.00 10.64
CA LEU A 210 4.75 -19.03 10.50
C LEU A 210 5.90 -19.28 11.47
N GLN A 211 5.61 -19.59 12.73
CA GLN A 211 6.63 -19.96 13.72
C GLN A 211 7.43 -21.17 13.27
N ARG A 212 6.75 -22.22 12.80
CA ARG A 212 7.37 -23.48 12.39
C ARG A 212 8.24 -23.32 11.13
N ASP A 213 7.75 -22.60 10.13
CA ASP A 213 8.40 -22.54 8.81
C ASP A 213 9.50 -21.46 8.73
N TRP A 214 9.45 -20.42 9.57
CA TRP A 214 10.44 -19.32 9.61
C TRP A 214 11.21 -19.19 10.93
N SER A 215 10.99 -20.09 11.90
CA SER A 215 11.65 -20.07 13.23
C SER A 215 11.41 -18.77 14.01
N LEU A 216 10.20 -18.22 13.89
CA LEU A 216 9.80 -16.97 14.55
C LEU A 216 9.34 -17.18 16.00
N SER A 217 9.47 -16.13 16.81
CA SER A 217 8.76 -16.06 18.09
C SER A 217 7.25 -15.97 17.87
N HIS A 218 6.47 -16.27 18.90
CA HIS A 218 5.01 -16.11 18.83
C HIS A 218 4.62 -14.67 18.51
N GLU A 219 5.26 -13.69 19.15
CA GLU A 219 5.02 -12.26 18.94
C GLU A 219 5.32 -11.84 17.49
N GLN A 220 6.44 -12.30 16.92
CA GLN A 220 6.79 -12.01 15.52
C GLN A 220 5.80 -12.63 14.53
N ALA A 221 5.39 -13.88 14.77
CA ALA A 221 4.43 -14.55 13.90
C ALA A 221 3.02 -13.92 14.01
N ALA A 222 2.58 -13.58 15.22
CA ALA A 222 1.33 -12.86 15.46
C ALA A 222 1.32 -11.50 14.74
N PHE A 223 2.40 -10.73 14.87
CA PHE A 223 2.56 -9.44 14.18
C PHE A 223 2.39 -9.56 12.66
N VAL A 224 3.02 -10.56 12.02
CA VAL A 224 2.86 -10.78 10.58
C VAL A 224 1.44 -11.21 10.23
N THR A 225 0.83 -12.10 11.03
CA THR A 225 -0.54 -12.57 10.82
C THR A 225 -1.54 -11.42 10.91
N GLU A 226 -1.44 -10.57 11.93
CA GLU A 226 -2.31 -9.40 12.11
C GLU A 226 -2.26 -8.46 10.91
N ILE A 227 -1.05 -8.13 10.42
CA ILE A 227 -0.88 -7.29 9.24
C ILE A 227 -1.44 -7.98 8.00
N ALA A 228 -1.18 -9.28 7.82
CA ALA A 228 -1.68 -10.01 6.66
C ALA A 228 -3.22 -10.03 6.60
N LEU A 229 -3.87 -10.18 7.76
CA LEU A 229 -5.33 -10.15 7.87
C LEU A 229 -5.90 -8.74 7.68
N SER A 230 -5.24 -7.70 8.19
CA SER A 230 -5.69 -6.31 8.01
C SER A 230 -5.60 -5.86 6.55
N GLU A 231 -4.55 -6.28 5.83
CA GLU A 231 -4.35 -5.89 4.43
C GLU A 231 -5.23 -6.67 3.44
N PHE A 232 -5.81 -7.82 3.83
CA PHE A 232 -6.58 -8.65 2.92
C PHE A 232 -7.90 -7.99 2.46
N GLY A 233 -8.45 -7.07 3.26
CA GLY A 233 -9.64 -6.28 2.90
C GLY A 233 -9.38 -5.16 1.88
N VAL A 234 -8.11 -4.80 1.67
CA VAL A 234 -7.68 -3.88 0.61
C VAL A 234 -7.41 -4.70 -0.65
N GLU A 235 -7.67 -4.18 -1.87
CA GLU A 235 -7.54 -4.92 -3.14
C GLU A 235 -6.13 -5.52 -3.38
N LEU A 236 -5.83 -6.65 -2.74
CA LEU A 236 -4.63 -7.44 -3.00
C LEU A 236 -4.83 -8.17 -4.32
N ASP A 237 -3.96 -7.91 -5.30
CA ASP A 237 -3.93 -8.63 -6.58
C ASP A 237 -3.54 -10.11 -6.34
N PRO A 238 -4.48 -11.07 -6.42
CA PRO A 238 -4.21 -12.45 -6.04
C PRO A 238 -3.29 -13.16 -7.04
N TYR A 239 -3.33 -12.75 -8.31
CA TYR A 239 -2.45 -13.30 -9.34
C TYR A 239 -1.01 -12.89 -9.05
N ARG A 240 -0.79 -11.62 -8.71
CA ARG A 240 0.53 -11.10 -8.35
C ARG A 240 1.07 -11.73 -7.09
N LEU A 241 0.27 -11.86 -6.04
CA LEU A 241 0.66 -12.51 -4.79
C LEU A 241 1.16 -13.94 -5.05
N ASN A 242 0.39 -14.73 -5.79
CA ASN A 242 0.79 -16.08 -6.20
C ASN A 242 2.07 -16.08 -7.05
N ARG A 243 2.19 -15.16 -8.01
CA ARG A 243 3.36 -15.06 -8.89
C ARG A 243 4.62 -14.72 -8.11
N GLU A 244 4.58 -13.72 -7.24
CA GLU A 244 5.74 -13.29 -6.45
C GLU A 244 6.16 -14.39 -5.45
N PHE A 245 5.19 -15.10 -4.84
CA PHE A 245 5.48 -16.25 -3.99
C PHE A 245 6.11 -17.39 -4.80
N PHE A 246 5.56 -17.69 -5.98
CA PHE A 246 6.13 -18.70 -6.89
C PHE A 246 7.57 -18.37 -7.29
N THR A 247 7.87 -17.12 -7.64
CA THR A 247 9.21 -16.72 -8.10
C THR A 247 10.25 -16.68 -6.98
N SER A 248 9.83 -16.52 -5.74
CA SER A 248 10.71 -16.43 -4.56
C SER A 248 10.89 -17.75 -3.82
N THR A 249 10.23 -18.83 -4.24
CA THR A 249 10.23 -20.13 -3.56
C THR A 249 10.61 -21.28 -4.49
N SER A 250 11.24 -22.31 -3.92
CA SER A 250 11.43 -23.62 -4.53
C SER A 250 10.12 -24.42 -4.53
N GLU A 251 10.04 -25.44 -5.39
CA GLU A 251 8.87 -26.33 -5.42
C GLU A 251 8.65 -27.04 -4.07
N GLN A 252 9.73 -27.43 -3.38
CA GLN A 252 9.63 -28.09 -2.07
C GLN A 252 9.04 -27.18 -1.00
N GLU A 253 9.42 -25.89 -0.99
CA GLU A 253 8.82 -24.89 -0.12
C GLU A 253 7.33 -24.73 -0.40
N ARG A 254 6.93 -24.66 -1.68
CA ARG A 254 5.51 -24.55 -2.06
C ARG A 254 4.69 -25.77 -1.67
N VAL A 255 5.26 -26.98 -1.76
CA VAL A 255 4.60 -28.21 -1.29
C VAL A 255 4.40 -28.19 0.23
N ARG A 256 5.40 -27.75 1.01
CA ARG A 256 5.25 -27.58 2.46
C ARG A 256 4.23 -26.49 2.80
N PHE A 257 4.25 -25.38 2.07
CA PHE A 257 3.31 -24.29 2.25
C PHE A 257 1.86 -24.73 1.99
N MET A 258 1.64 -25.67 1.07
CA MET A 258 0.32 -26.27 0.86
C MET A 258 -0.23 -26.95 2.13
N ASP A 259 0.65 -27.59 2.90
CA ASP A 259 0.26 -28.21 4.18
C ASP A 259 -0.15 -27.14 5.21
N ALA A 260 0.54 -26.00 5.22
CA ALA A 260 0.17 -24.86 6.06
C ALA A 260 -1.21 -24.29 5.69
N LEU A 261 -1.51 -24.12 4.39
CA LEU A 261 -2.81 -23.63 3.94
C LEU A 261 -3.97 -24.52 4.39
N PHE A 262 -3.80 -25.84 4.30
CA PHE A 262 -4.82 -26.77 4.78
C PHE A 262 -4.90 -26.87 6.31
N ALA A 263 -3.80 -26.61 7.02
CA ALA A 263 -3.81 -26.52 8.48
C ALA A 263 -4.63 -25.32 8.95
N VAL A 264 -4.49 -24.17 8.28
CA VAL A 264 -5.32 -22.98 8.52
C VAL A 264 -6.79 -23.29 8.26
N ALA A 265 -7.13 -23.82 7.07
CA ALA A 265 -8.52 -24.13 6.71
C ALA A 265 -9.16 -25.29 7.50
N LYS A 266 -8.40 -26.03 8.31
CA LYS A 266 -8.94 -27.08 9.19
C LYS A 266 -9.08 -26.59 10.63
N ALA A 267 -8.56 -25.40 10.95
CA ALA A 267 -8.34 -24.99 12.33
C ALA A 267 -9.64 -24.96 13.17
N ASP A 268 -10.77 -24.66 12.53
CA ASP A 268 -12.11 -24.64 13.13
C ASP A 268 -12.84 -26.00 13.10
N GLY A 269 -12.24 -27.02 12.48
CA GLY A 269 -12.64 -28.42 12.53
C GLY A 269 -12.93 -29.06 11.16
N GLU A 270 -13.58 -28.35 10.23
CA GLU A 270 -13.94 -28.88 8.92
C GLU A 270 -13.56 -27.95 7.78
N ILE A 271 -12.70 -28.43 6.87
CA ILE A 271 -12.36 -27.69 5.66
C ILE A 271 -13.58 -27.59 4.74
N SER A 272 -14.09 -26.38 4.56
CA SER A 272 -15.23 -26.11 3.70
C SER A 272 -14.90 -26.34 2.21
N HIS A 273 -15.95 -26.40 1.39
CA HIS A 273 -15.79 -26.46 -0.06
C HIS A 273 -15.13 -25.20 -0.61
N TYR A 274 -15.48 -24.01 -0.07
CA TYR A 274 -14.96 -22.75 -0.57
C TYR A 274 -13.46 -22.59 -0.27
N GLU A 275 -13.02 -22.93 0.94
CA GLU A 275 -11.59 -22.93 1.29
C GLU A 275 -10.81 -23.96 0.47
N THR A 276 -11.37 -25.15 0.26
CA THR A 276 -10.77 -26.15 -0.63
C THR A 276 -10.53 -25.57 -2.04
N GLU A 277 -11.50 -24.85 -2.59
CA GLU A 277 -11.38 -24.26 -3.92
C GLU A 277 -10.42 -23.06 -3.94
N GLU A 278 -10.38 -22.24 -2.88
CA GLU A 278 -9.40 -21.17 -2.75
C GLU A 278 -7.96 -21.73 -2.68
N ILE A 279 -7.73 -22.75 -1.84
CA ILE A 279 -6.44 -23.46 -1.79
C ILE A 279 -6.10 -24.09 -3.16
N ARG A 280 -7.10 -24.57 -3.91
CA ARG A 280 -6.89 -25.09 -5.28
C ARG A 280 -6.45 -23.99 -6.24
N LEU A 281 -7.04 -22.80 -6.17
CA LEU A 281 -6.64 -21.65 -6.99
C LEU A 281 -5.22 -21.22 -6.67
N ILE A 282 -4.87 -21.14 -5.37
CA ILE A 282 -3.49 -20.87 -4.92
C ILE A 282 -2.55 -21.94 -5.47
N SER A 283 -2.86 -23.23 -5.28
CA SER A 283 -2.08 -24.36 -5.82
C SER A 283 -1.79 -24.23 -7.31
N HIS A 284 -2.77 -23.78 -8.09
CA HIS A 284 -2.60 -23.56 -9.53
C HIS A 284 -1.65 -22.41 -9.82
N GLY A 285 -1.81 -21.27 -9.15
CA GLY A 285 -0.91 -20.11 -9.26
C GLY A 285 0.53 -20.45 -8.85
N LEU A 286 0.68 -21.33 -7.87
CA LEU A 286 1.95 -21.88 -7.39
C LEU A 286 2.54 -22.99 -8.26
N LYS A 287 1.86 -23.33 -9.37
CA LYS A 287 2.24 -24.38 -10.33
C LYS A 287 2.46 -25.75 -9.69
N LEU A 288 1.69 -26.06 -8.65
CA LEU A 288 1.69 -27.37 -8.02
C LEU A 288 0.74 -28.31 -8.77
N THR A 289 1.12 -29.58 -8.84
CA THR A 289 0.34 -30.62 -9.52
C THR A 289 -0.91 -30.98 -8.72
N HIS A 290 -1.93 -31.51 -9.40
CA HIS A 290 -3.12 -32.04 -8.73
C HIS A 290 -2.78 -33.13 -7.71
N HIS A 291 -1.77 -33.96 -7.99
CA HIS A 291 -1.30 -34.98 -7.04
C HIS A 291 -0.77 -34.36 -5.75
N GLN A 292 0.06 -33.33 -5.81
CA GLN A 292 0.57 -32.62 -4.63
C GLN A 292 -0.57 -32.00 -3.80
N PHE A 293 -1.54 -31.38 -4.46
CA PHE A 293 -2.73 -30.84 -3.81
C PHE A 293 -3.51 -31.93 -3.04
N ILE A 294 -3.77 -33.08 -3.67
CA ILE A 294 -4.50 -34.17 -3.04
C ILE A 294 -3.73 -34.75 -1.85
N GLN A 295 -2.41 -34.90 -1.95
CA GLN A 295 -1.58 -35.39 -0.84
C GLN A 295 -1.61 -34.46 0.38
N ALA A 296 -1.54 -33.14 0.15
CA ALA A 296 -1.69 -32.16 1.22
C ALA A 296 -3.09 -32.22 1.86
N LYS A 297 -4.15 -32.30 1.03
CA LYS A 297 -5.53 -32.43 1.52
C LYS A 297 -5.74 -33.70 2.35
N LEU A 298 -5.13 -34.82 1.97
CA LEU A 298 -5.24 -36.08 2.71
C LEU A 298 -4.53 -35.99 4.05
N ARG A 299 -3.29 -35.46 4.09
CA ARG A 299 -2.54 -35.25 5.35
C ARG A 299 -3.29 -34.35 6.32
N ALA A 300 -3.98 -33.34 5.82
CA ALA A 300 -4.80 -32.50 6.66
C ALA A 300 -6.02 -33.23 7.22
N LYS A 301 -6.56 -34.27 6.58
CA LYS A 301 -7.74 -35.00 7.07
C LYS A 301 -7.42 -36.07 8.12
N GLU A 302 -6.17 -36.49 8.20
CA GLU A 302 -5.64 -37.37 9.25
C GLU A 302 -5.58 -36.63 10.60
#